data_AF-A0A0K9NZ05-F1
#
_entry.id   AF-A0A0K9NZ05-F1
#
_cell.length_a   1.000
_cell.length_b   1.000
_cell.length_c   1.000
_cell.angle_alpha   90.00
_cell.angle_beta   90.00
_cell.angle_gamma   90.00
#
_symmetry.space_group_name_H-M   'P 1'
#
loop_
_entity.id
_entity.type
_entity.pdbx_description
1 polymer ?
#
loop_
_entity_poly.entity_id
_entity_poly.type
_entity_poly.pdbx_seq_one_letter_code
_entity_poly.pdbx_strand_id
1 'polypeptide(L)' 'IISIIDSSATNTWSMPIIQGNGPGAREGHTTTLVGKRLFVFGGCGKSPENPEEIYYDDIYFLDT' A
#
# COMPACT_ATOMS: atom_id res chain seq x y z
N ILE A 1 -4.31 2.37 2.77
CA ILE A 1 -4.35 3.57 1.89
C ILE A 1 -2.91 3.91 1.57
N ILE A 2 -2.51 3.91 0.30
CA ILE A 2 -1.15 4.32 -0.11
C ILE A 2 -1.17 5.84 -0.28
N SER A 3 -0.38 6.56 0.51
CA SER A 3 -0.20 8.01 0.38
C SER A 3 1.21 8.29 -0.15
N ILE A 4 1.32 9.20 -1.12
CA ILE A 4 2.59 9.58 -1.74
C ILE A 4 2.95 10.99 -1.26
N ILE A 5 4.18 11.17 -0.83
CA ILE A 5 4.76 12.49 -0.54
C ILE A 5 5.52 12.97 -1.77
N ASP A 6 5.15 14.14 -2.27
CA ASP A 6 5.93 14.83 -3.29
C ASP A 6 7.11 15.55 -2.60
N SER A 7 8.33 15.15 -2.93
CA SER A 7 9.56 15.78 -2.42
C SER A 7 9.93 17.07 -3.15
N SER A 8 9.09 17.56 -4.06
CA SER A 8 9.18 18.93 -4.55
C SER A 8 8.98 19.92 -3.40
N ALA A 9 9.32 21.20 -3.62
CA ALA A 9 9.40 22.24 -2.57
C ALA A 9 8.12 22.43 -1.72
N THR A 10 7.02 21.77 -2.06
CA THR A 10 5.73 21.86 -1.38
C THR A 10 5.57 20.89 -0.19
N ASN A 11 6.32 19.78 -0.10
CA ASN A 11 6.16 18.74 0.94
C ASN A 11 4.69 18.34 1.20
N THR A 12 3.88 18.33 0.16
CA THR A 12 2.44 18.07 0.28
C THR A 12 2.13 16.59 0.12
N TRP A 13 1.26 16.07 0.98
CA TRP A 13 0.64 14.77 0.78
C TRP A 13 -0.40 14.85 -0.32
N SER A 14 -0.37 13.88 -1.23
CA SER A 14 -1.41 13.71 -2.24
C SER A 14 -1.94 12.28 -2.21
N MET A 15 -3.23 12.15 -2.55
CA MET A 15 -3.89 10.86 -2.71
C MET A 15 -4.10 10.65 -4.21
N PRO A 16 -3.23 9.88 -4.89
CA PRO A 16 -3.35 9.68 -6.32
C PRO A 16 -4.60 8.86 -6.65
N ILE A 17 -5.15 9.08 -7.84
CA ILE A 17 -6.19 8.22 -8.39
C ILE A 17 -5.50 6.93 -8.85
N ILE A 18 -5.79 5.82 -8.18
CA ILE A 18 -5.24 4.49 -8.50
C ILE A 18 -6.28 3.71 -9.31
N GLN A 19 -5.83 3.04 -10.37
CA GLN A 19 -6.66 2.13 -11.17
C GLN A 19 -6.40 0.65 -10.76
N GLY A 20 -7.44 -0.18 -10.81
CA GLY A 20 -7.38 -1.60 -10.46
C GLY A 20 -7.68 -1.91 -8.98
N ASN A 21 -7.64 -3.19 -8.64
CA ASN A 21 -7.85 -3.67 -7.27
C ASN A 21 -6.50 -3.74 -6.55
N GLY A 22 -6.28 -2.81 -5.63
CA GLY A 22 -5.12 -2.81 -4.74
C GLY A 22 -5.27 -3.77 -3.55
N PRO A 23 -4.25 -3.83 -2.68
CA PRO A 23 -4.37 -4.57 -1.43
C PRO A 23 -5.49 -3.99 -0.55
N GLY A 24 -6.17 -4.88 0.18
CA GLY A 24 -7.04 -4.46 1.28
C GLY A 24 -6.29 -3.67 2.35
N ALA A 25 -7.02 -2.99 3.23
CA ALA A 25 -6.44 -2.24 4.35
C ALA A 25 -5.55 -3.15 5.21
N ARG A 26 -4.30 -2.74 5.41
CA ARG A 26 -3.28 -3.51 6.11
C ARG A 26 -2.19 -2.62 6.73
N GLU A 27 -1.53 -3.13 7.74
CA GLU A 27 -0.36 -2.55 8.42
C GLU A 27 0.82 -3.53 8.45
N GLY A 28 1.99 -3.08 8.87
CA GLY A 28 3.18 -3.94 8.98
C GLY A 28 3.72 -4.51 7.65
N HIS A 29 3.23 -4.03 6.51
CA HIS A 29 3.71 -4.44 5.19
C HIS A 29 5.05 -3.77 4.85
N THR A 30 5.86 -4.43 4.03
CA THR A 30 7.06 -3.81 3.45
C THR A 30 6.73 -3.21 2.09
N THR A 31 7.35 -2.07 1.78
CA THR A 31 7.20 -1.39 0.50
C THR A 31 8.57 -1.11 -0.11
N THR A 32 8.77 -1.45 -1.39
CA THR A 32 10.04 -1.24 -2.10
C THR A 32 9.81 -0.69 -3.49
N LEU A 33 10.53 0.40 -3.84
CA LEU A 33 10.53 0.97 -5.17
C LEU A 33 11.59 0.29 -6.04
N VAL A 34 11.18 -0.28 -7.18
CA VAL A 34 12.08 -0.83 -8.21
C VAL A 34 11.73 -0.18 -9.56
N GLY A 35 12.61 0.69 -10.05
CA GLY A 35 12.34 1.48 -11.24
C GLY A 35 11.16 2.44 -11.02
N LYS A 36 10.09 2.25 -11.80
CA LYS A 36 8.83 3.01 -11.70
C LYS A 36 7.69 2.19 -11.09
N ARG A 37 8.03 1.20 -10.27
CA ARG A 37 7.05 0.30 -9.64
C ARG A 37 7.30 0.20 -8.16
N LEU A 38 6.26 0.46 -7.40
CA LEU A 38 6.25 0.34 -5.96
C LEU A 38 5.61 -0.99 -5.58
N PHE A 39 6.40 -1.91 -5.04
CA PHE A 39 5.98 -3.24 -4.62
C PHE A 39 5.60 -3.23 -3.14
N VAL A 40 4.48 -3.87 -2.81
CA VAL A 40 3.98 -4.07 -1.45
C VAL A 40 3.93 -5.58 -1.20
N PHE A 41 4.54 -6.02 -0.11
CA PHE A 41 4.54 -7.43 0.31
C PHE A 41 4.01 -7.58 1.73
N GLY A 42 3.08 -8.53 1.88
CA GLY A 42 2.56 -9.02 3.14
C GLY A 42 1.83 -7.97 3.99
N GLY A 43 2.05 -8.04 5.30
CA GLY A 43 1.40 -7.22 6.33
C GLY A 43 0.26 -7.97 7.05
N CYS A 44 -0.46 -7.27 7.92
CA CYS A 44 -1.66 -7.80 8.58
C CYS A 44 -2.83 -6.82 8.49
N GLY A 45 -4.06 -7.32 8.60
CA GLY A 45 -5.27 -6.50 8.57
C GLY A 45 -6.39 -7.11 9.39
N LYS A 46 -7.52 -6.41 9.46
CA LYS A 46 -8.71 -6.87 10.20
C LYS A 46 -9.82 -7.27 9.24
N SER A 47 -10.53 -8.34 9.58
CA SER A 47 -11.80 -8.69 8.95
C SER A 47 -12.95 -8.19 9.82
N PRO A 48 -14.05 -7.68 9.22
CA PRO A 48 -15.28 -7.41 9.98
C PRO A 48 -15.89 -8.68 10.59
N GLU A 49 -15.60 -9.84 10.02
CA GLU A 49 -16.24 -11.12 10.33
C GLU A 49 -15.41 -12.01 11.27
N ASN A 50 -14.11 -11.73 11.39
CA ASN A 50 -13.21 -12.48 12.26
C ASN A 50 -12.46 -11.50 13.19
N PRO A 51 -12.55 -11.66 14.52
CA PRO A 51 -11.81 -10.82 15.46
C PRO A 51 -10.30 -11.03 15.41
N GLU A 52 -9.82 -12.13 14.82
CA GLU A 52 -8.38 -12.37 14.63
C GLU A 52 -7.79 -11.52 13.50
N GLU A 53 -6.50 -11.22 13.64
CA GLU A 53 -5.73 -10.56 12.58
C GLU A 53 -5.52 -11.51 11.40
N ILE A 54 -5.73 -11.00 10.19
CA ILE A 54 -5.38 -11.70 8.95
C ILE A 54 -3.96 -11.30 8.59
N TYR A 55 -3.06 -12.28 8.47
CA TYR A 55 -1.72 -12.08 7.95
C TYR A 55 -1.70 -12.38 6.44
N TYR A 56 -1.12 -11.48 5.67
CA TYR A 56 -1.02 -11.59 4.22
C TYR A 56 0.39 -12.02 3.81
N ASP A 57 0.50 -12.86 2.80
CA ASP A 57 1.72 -13.30 2.13
C ASP A 57 1.73 -12.95 0.62
N ASP A 58 0.80 -12.10 0.21
CA ASP A 58 0.59 -11.66 -1.17
C ASP A 58 1.53 -10.50 -1.58
N ILE A 59 1.63 -10.28 -2.89
CA ILE A 59 2.41 -9.19 -3.50
C ILE A 59 1.48 -8.35 -4.38
N TYR A 60 1.55 -7.03 -4.18
CA TYR A 60 0.95 -6.04 -5.07
C TYR A 60 2.02 -5.11 -5.63
N PHE A 61 1.75 -4.47 -6.77
CA PHE A 61 2.56 -3.38 -7.26
C PHE A 61 1.71 -2.21 -7.74
N LEU A 62 2.26 -1.01 -7.67
CA LEU A 62 1.72 0.22 -8.24
C LEU A 62 2.72 0.76 -9.26
N ASP A 63 2.29 0.97 -10.51
CA ASP A 63 3.05 1.75 -11.48
C ASP A 63 2.99 3.24 -11.09
N THR A 64 4.16 3.88 -10.95
CA THR A 64 4.35 5.26 -10.47
C THR A 64 4.83 6.22 -11.55
#